data_AF-A0A2U3Q8H7-F1
#
_entry.id   AF-A0A2U3Q8H7-F1
#
_cell.length_a   1.000
_cell.length_b   1.000
_cell.length_c   1.000
_cell.angle_alpha   90.00
_cell.angle_beta   90.00
_cell.angle_gamma   90.00
#
_symmetry.space_group_name_H-M   'P 1'
#
loop_
_entity.id
_entity.type
_entity.pdbx_description
1 polymer ?
#
loop_
_entity_poly.entity_id
_entity_poly.type
_entity_poly.pdbx_seq_one_letter_code
_entity_poly.pdbx_strand_id
1 'polypeptide(L)'
;MSTGYRNPPKANRFKKGQSGNPKGRPRQAKRRMSTAYLFRKVANEQVAIELDGGEVMMTRWEALLRQIHTLALNKDAGAARLLHQIRKHFPGSAAPGDKFITVLSDNDMKL
;
A
#
# COMPACT_ATOMS: atom_id res chain seq x y z
N MET A 1 -9.52 -59.35 1.31
CA MET A 1 -8.17 -58.82 1.09
C MET A 1 -7.97 -57.61 1.99
N SER A 2 -6.97 -57.67 2.89
CA SER A 2 -6.76 -56.71 3.98
C SER A 2 -6.39 -55.31 3.45
N THR A 3 -7.14 -54.30 3.87
CA THR A 3 -6.85 -52.88 3.64
C THR A 3 -5.73 -52.45 4.60
N GLY A 4 -4.49 -52.51 4.13
CA GLY A 4 -3.31 -52.07 4.89
C GLY A 4 -3.08 -50.56 4.89
N TYR A 5 -2.09 -50.12 5.68
CA TYR A 5 -1.65 -48.73 5.74
C TYR A 5 -1.29 -48.19 4.34
N ARG A 6 -1.74 -46.96 4.03
CA ARG A 6 -1.60 -46.31 2.71
C ARG A 6 -2.26 -47.02 1.51
N ASN A 7 -3.10 -48.04 1.74
CA ASN A 7 -3.83 -48.73 0.68
C ASN A 7 -5.36 -48.58 0.83
N PRO A 8 -5.92 -47.37 0.66
CA PRO A 8 -7.36 -47.15 0.82
C PRO A 8 -8.15 -47.93 -0.24
N PRO A 9 -9.36 -48.44 0.07
CA PRO A 9 -10.20 -49.13 -0.91
C PRO A 9 -10.44 -48.30 -2.17
N LYS A 10 -10.37 -48.91 -3.35
CA LYS A 10 -10.55 -48.21 -4.64
C LYS A 10 -11.89 -47.46 -4.73
N ALA A 11 -12.94 -47.99 -4.10
CA ALA A 11 -14.27 -47.37 -4.06
C ALA A 11 -14.29 -45.98 -3.38
N ASN A 12 -13.37 -45.73 -2.44
CA ASN A 12 -13.31 -44.51 -1.65
C ASN A 12 -12.18 -43.56 -2.09
N ARG A 13 -11.43 -43.90 -3.15
CA ARG A 13 -10.37 -43.03 -3.68
C ARG A 13 -11.00 -41.93 -4.52
N PHE A 14 -10.48 -40.72 -4.43
CA PHE A 14 -10.83 -39.65 -5.37
C PHE A 14 -10.40 -40.05 -6.79
N LYS A 15 -11.25 -39.74 -7.78
CA LYS A 15 -10.92 -39.96 -9.19
C LYS A 15 -9.81 -38.99 -9.61
N LYS A 16 -8.81 -39.49 -10.35
CA LYS A 16 -7.74 -38.65 -10.91
C LYS A 16 -8.35 -37.52 -11.75
N GLY A 17 -7.97 -36.27 -11.46
CA GLY A 17 -8.50 -35.09 -12.13
C GLY A 17 -9.77 -34.49 -11.51
N GLN A 18 -10.36 -35.14 -10.50
CA GLN A 18 -11.52 -34.61 -9.78
C GLN A 18 -11.12 -34.25 -8.35
N SER A 19 -11.18 -32.96 -8.02
CA SER A 19 -11.04 -32.50 -6.63
C SER A 19 -12.15 -33.10 -5.78
N GLY A 20 -11.82 -33.58 -4.58
CA GLY A 20 -12.81 -33.97 -3.56
C GLY A 20 -13.69 -32.81 -3.09
N ASN A 21 -13.26 -31.56 -3.34
CA ASN A 21 -14.07 -30.36 -3.16
C ASN A 21 -14.16 -29.58 -4.50
N PRO A 22 -15.18 -29.86 -5.34
CA PRO A 22 -15.39 -29.13 -6.60
C PRO A 22 -15.70 -27.64 -6.41
N LYS A 23 -16.27 -27.29 -5.24
CA LYS A 23 -16.52 -25.90 -4.80
C LYS A 23 -15.35 -25.34 -3.98
N GLY A 24 -14.17 -25.97 -4.06
CA GLY A 24 -12.96 -25.48 -3.43
C GLY A 24 -12.64 -24.05 -3.86
N ARG A 25 -11.59 -23.47 -3.26
CA ARG A 25 -11.23 -22.07 -3.47
C ARG A 25 -11.34 -21.70 -4.96
N PRO A 26 -12.24 -20.79 -5.35
CA PRO A 26 -12.43 -20.44 -6.74
C PRO A 26 -11.10 -19.99 -7.31
N ARG A 27 -10.77 -20.51 -8.49
CA ARG A 27 -9.55 -20.13 -9.20
C ARG A 27 -9.58 -18.62 -9.32
N GLN A 28 -8.58 -17.95 -8.77
CA GLN A 28 -8.55 -16.49 -8.69
C GLN A 28 -8.80 -15.96 -10.10
N ALA A 29 -9.98 -15.38 -10.32
CA ALA A 29 -10.31 -14.81 -11.62
C ALA A 29 -9.16 -13.86 -11.98
N LYS A 30 -8.73 -13.86 -13.25
CA LYS A 30 -7.84 -12.81 -13.75
C LYS A 30 -8.56 -11.49 -13.51
N ARG A 31 -8.40 -10.89 -12.33
CA ARG A 31 -8.93 -9.57 -12.02
C ARG A 31 -8.34 -8.70 -13.11
N ARG A 32 -9.18 -8.14 -13.98
CA ARG A 32 -8.76 -7.03 -14.83
C ARG A 32 -8.08 -6.05 -13.88
N MET A 33 -6.78 -5.82 -14.07
CA MET A 33 -6.03 -4.94 -13.18
C MET A 33 -6.72 -3.58 -13.23
N SER A 34 -7.41 -3.20 -12.16
CA SER A 34 -8.08 -1.91 -12.14
C SER A 34 -7.03 -0.81 -12.09
N THR A 35 -7.38 0.37 -12.59
CA THR A 35 -6.51 1.55 -12.51
C THR A 35 -6.09 1.83 -11.06
N ALA A 36 -7.00 1.65 -10.10
CA ALA A 36 -6.71 1.78 -8.67
C ALA A 36 -5.72 0.72 -8.15
N TYR A 37 -5.74 -0.50 -8.70
CA TYR A 37 -4.75 -1.52 -8.37
C TYR A 37 -3.36 -1.15 -8.91
N LEU A 38 -3.27 -0.75 -10.17
CA LEU A 38 -2.01 -0.33 -10.79
C LEU A 38 -1.42 0.89 -10.06
N PHE A 39 -2.25 1.88 -9.75
CA PHE A 39 -1.86 3.05 -8.97
C PHE A 39 -1.22 2.65 -7.63
N ARG A 40 -1.93 1.84 -6.82
CA ARG A 40 -1.39 1.36 -5.53
C ARG A 40 -0.15 0.52 -5.69
N LYS A 41 -0.06 -0.31 -6.74
CA LYS A 41 1.13 -1.13 -6.99
C LYS A 41 2.34 -0.24 -7.23
N VAL A 42 2.25 0.69 -8.18
CA VAL A 42 3.35 1.60 -8.55
C VAL A 42 3.73 2.50 -7.37
N ALA A 43 2.74 3.00 -6.63
CA ALA A 43 2.94 3.83 -5.44
C ALA A 43 3.75 3.12 -4.35
N ASN A 44 3.53 1.80 -4.17
CA ASN A 44 4.20 0.97 -3.15
C ASN A 44 5.52 0.35 -3.62
N GLU A 45 5.91 0.53 -4.88
CA GLU A 45 7.22 0.06 -5.35
C GLU A 45 8.34 0.83 -4.66
N GLN A 46 9.38 0.10 -4.25
CA GLN A 46 10.55 0.65 -3.59
C GLN A 46 11.46 1.31 -4.64
N VAL A 47 11.94 2.51 -4.32
CA VAL A 47 12.92 3.27 -5.09
C VAL A 47 14.04 3.71 -4.18
N ALA A 48 15.24 3.76 -4.74
CA ALA A 48 16.41 4.28 -4.07
C ALA A 48 16.52 5.78 -4.35
N ILE A 49 16.62 6.58 -3.29
CA ILE A 49 16.74 8.03 -3.36
C ILE A 49 17.98 8.44 -2.57
N GLU A 50 18.82 9.29 -3.15
CA GLU A 50 19.96 9.87 -2.46
C GLU A 50 19.50 10.99 -1.52
N LEU A 51 19.81 10.86 -0.24
CA LEU A 51 19.49 11.81 0.83
C LEU A 51 20.73 12.00 1.69
N ASP A 52 21.17 13.25 1.87
CA ASP A 52 22.30 13.63 2.72
C ASP A 52 23.59 12.82 2.47
N GLY A 53 23.85 12.46 1.19
CA GLY A 53 25.02 11.69 0.77
C GLY A 53 24.92 10.17 0.99
N GLY A 54 23.74 9.66 1.38
CA GLY A 54 23.44 8.24 1.50
C GLY A 54 22.23 7.81 0.68
N GLU A 55 22.22 6.58 0.21
CA GLU A 55 21.09 6.02 -0.53
C GLU A 55 20.06 5.42 0.45
N VAL A 56 18.80 5.89 0.37
CA VAL A 56 17.69 5.43 1.20
C VAL A 56 16.62 4.79 0.33
N MET A 57 16.23 3.57 0.68
CA MET A 57 15.10 2.89 0.05
C MET A 57 13.78 3.36 0.65
N MET A 58 12.87 3.83 -0.19
CA MET A 58 11.51 4.20 0.22
C MET A 58 10.49 3.93 -0.88
N THR A 59 9.21 3.98 -0.53
CA THR A 59 8.15 3.86 -1.55
C THR A 59 8.15 5.08 -2.47
N ARG A 60 7.75 4.89 -3.74
CA ARG A 60 7.55 6.02 -4.67
C ARG A 60 6.58 7.05 -4.11
N TRP A 61 5.54 6.60 -3.41
CA TRP A 61 4.57 7.49 -2.81
C TRP A 61 5.19 8.39 -1.74
N GLU A 62 6.02 7.82 -0.86
CA GLU A 62 6.74 8.58 0.15
C GLU A 62 7.70 9.59 -0.47
N ALA A 63 8.50 9.16 -1.45
CA ALA A 63 9.43 10.03 -2.16
C ALA A 63 8.71 11.22 -2.82
N LEU A 64 7.57 10.95 -3.48
CA LEU A 64 6.75 11.99 -4.11
C LEU A 64 6.24 13.01 -3.07
N LEU A 65 5.70 12.55 -1.94
CA LEU A 65 5.21 13.45 -0.91
C LEU A 65 6.32 14.33 -0.34
N ARG A 66 7.51 13.77 -0.06
CA ARG A 66 8.69 14.53 0.38
C ARG A 66 9.10 15.59 -0.64
N GLN A 67 9.08 15.25 -1.93
CA GLN A 67 9.40 16.20 -3.00
C GLN A 67 8.39 17.34 -3.07
N ILE A 68 7.09 17.04 -3.00
CA ILE A 68 6.05 18.09 -3.02
C ILE A 68 6.21 19.02 -1.81
N HIS A 69 6.48 18.49 -0.61
CA HIS A 69 6.81 19.29 0.57
C HIS A 69 8.01 20.22 0.33
N THR A 70 9.09 19.68 -0.22
CA THR A 70 10.31 20.45 -0.52
C THR A 70 10.03 21.60 -1.52
N LEU A 71 9.28 21.32 -2.59
CA LEU A 71 8.89 22.34 -3.57
C LEU A 71 8.02 23.44 -2.95
N ALA A 72 7.05 23.07 -2.09
CA ALA A 72 6.21 24.03 -1.41
C ALA A 72 7.00 24.92 -0.45
N LEU A 73 7.98 24.36 0.29
CA LEU A 73 8.91 25.13 1.12
C LEU A 73 9.76 26.10 0.28
N ASN A 74 10.07 25.73 -0.95
CA ASN A 74 10.78 26.58 -1.92
C ASN A 74 9.87 27.57 -2.66
N LYS A 75 8.73 27.96 -2.06
CA LYS A 75 7.78 28.97 -2.56
C LYS A 75 7.07 28.60 -3.87
N ASP A 76 7.00 27.31 -4.22
CA ASP A 76 6.16 26.85 -5.33
C ASP A 76 4.68 26.85 -4.91
N ALA A 77 3.92 27.81 -5.45
CA ALA A 77 2.49 27.96 -5.16
C ALA A 77 1.65 26.78 -5.67
N GLY A 78 2.07 26.09 -6.74
CA GLY A 78 1.40 24.92 -7.27
C GLY A 78 1.54 23.73 -6.32
N ALA A 79 2.76 23.47 -5.84
CA ALA A 79 3.04 22.45 -4.83
C ALA A 79 2.29 22.72 -3.52
N ALA A 80 2.26 23.97 -3.05
CA ALA A 80 1.50 24.36 -1.86
C ALA A 80 -0.01 24.07 -2.01
N ARG A 81 -0.59 24.39 -3.16
CA ARG A 81 -2.00 24.06 -3.46
C ARG A 81 -2.24 22.56 -3.50
N LEU A 82 -1.35 21.80 -4.13
CA LEU A 82 -1.44 20.34 -4.21
C LEU A 82 -1.38 19.70 -2.81
N LEU A 83 -0.45 20.13 -1.95
CA LEU A 83 -0.39 19.66 -0.56
C LEU A 83 -1.68 19.96 0.20
N HIS A 84 -2.24 21.17 0.04
CA HIS A 84 -3.51 21.51 0.69
C HIS A 84 -4.66 20.62 0.20
N GLN A 85 -4.70 20.29 -1.10
CA GLN A 85 -5.67 19.35 -1.64
C GLN A 85 -5.49 17.95 -1.08
N ILE A 86 -4.25 17.44 -1.01
CA ILE A 86 -3.94 16.13 -0.42
C ILE A 86 -4.38 16.09 1.04
N ARG A 87 -4.05 17.12 1.84
CA ARG A 87 -4.45 17.25 3.24
C ARG A 87 -5.97 17.19 3.44
N LYS A 88 -6.75 17.79 2.52
CA LYS A 88 -8.21 17.74 2.59
C LYS A 88 -8.79 16.34 2.35
N HIS A 89 -8.17 15.55 1.48
CA HIS A 89 -8.63 14.19 1.15
C HIS A 89 -8.15 13.16 2.16
N PHE A 90 -7.02 13.42 2.80
CA PHE A 90 -6.47 12.63 3.90
C PHE A 90 -6.38 13.52 5.15
N PRO A 91 -7.51 13.92 5.75
CA PRO A 91 -7.49 14.66 6.99
C PRO A 91 -6.88 13.75 8.04
N GLY A 92 -5.63 14.03 8.41
CA GLY A 92 -4.88 13.20 9.35
C GLY A 92 -5.58 13.18 10.70
N SER A 93 -6.29 12.09 11.00
CA SER A 93 -6.19 11.58 12.36
C SER A 93 -4.79 11.02 12.45
N ALA A 94 -3.89 11.79 13.07
CA ALA A 94 -2.68 11.29 13.66
C ALA A 94 -2.86 9.86 14.16
N ALA A 95 -2.06 8.90 13.70
CA ALA A 95 -1.94 7.67 14.46
C ALA A 95 -1.43 8.06 15.86
N PRO A 96 -1.93 7.46 16.96
CA PRO A 96 -1.39 7.73 18.29
C PRO A 96 0.12 7.50 18.29
N GLY A 97 0.92 8.56 18.41
CA GLY A 97 2.39 8.50 18.39
C GLY A 97 3.09 9.27 17.26
N ASP A 98 2.38 9.76 16.24
CA ASP A 98 2.99 10.63 15.25
C ASP A 98 3.32 12.01 15.85
N LYS A 99 4.58 12.43 15.73
CA LYS A 99 5.04 13.76 16.18
C LYS A 99 4.54 14.82 15.20
N PHE A 100 3.54 15.61 15.58
CA PHE A 100 3.17 16.81 14.85
C PHE A 100 4.02 17.98 15.35
N ILE A 101 4.86 18.55 14.49
CA ILE A 101 5.44 19.87 14.73
C ILE A 101 4.36 20.88 14.35
N THR A 102 3.52 21.27 15.32
CA THR A 102 2.66 22.43 15.14
C THR A 102 3.56 23.65 15.23
N VAL A 103 3.95 24.22 14.09
CA VAL A 103 4.49 25.58 14.07
C VAL A 103 3.32 26.50 14.32
N LEU A 104 3.12 26.87 15.59
CA LEU A 104 2.23 27.96 15.97
C LEU A 104 2.87 29.26 15.49
N SER A 105 2.16 29.99 14.63
CA SER A 105 2.55 31.34 14.21
C SER A 105 2.03 32.35 15.23
N ASP A 106 2.76 33.45 15.45
CA ASP A 106 2.36 34.51 16.40
C ASP A 106 0.97 35.10 16.11
N ASN A 107 0.49 34.99 14.86
CA ASN A 107 -0.87 35.39 14.48
C ASN A 107 -1.96 34.45 15.04
N ASP A 108 -1.62 33.23 15.43
CA ASP A 108 -2.55 32.25 16.01
C ASP A 108 -2.70 32.41 17.53
N MET A 109 -1.91 33.28 18.18
CA MET A 109 -1.88 33.49 19.63
C MET A 109 -2.61 34.75 20.13
N LYS A 110 -3.24 35.54 19.25
CA LYS A 110 -4.01 36.71 19.67
C LYS A 110 -5.46 36.32 19.94
N LEU A 111 -5.79 36.18 21.22
CA LEU A 111 -7.16 36.16 21.77
C LEU A 111 -7.87 37.51 21.57
#